data_AF-A0A3D0ZYI2-F1
#
_entry.id   AF-A0A3D0ZYI2-F1
#
_cell.length_a   1.000
_cell.length_b   1.000
_cell.length_c   1.000
_cell.angle_alpha   90.00
_cell.angle_beta   90.00
_cell.angle_gamma   90.00
#
_symmetry.space_group_name_H-M   'P 1'
#
loop_
_entity.id
_entity.type
_entity.pdbx_description
1 polymer ?
#
loop_
_entity_poly.entity_id
_entity_poly.type
_entity_poly.pdbx_seq_one_letter_code
_entity_poly.pdbx_strand_id
1 'polypeptide(L)'
;MLVESSSAARIIKKAVDERRLDYAQFVLSEGQRIDIVAANYYGDARYWWVICAASGIGWVGQVPPGTLLKIPTSLNAVANLVA
;
A
#
# COMPACT_ATOMS: atom_id res chain seq x y z
N MET A 1 2.86 17.94 4.86
CA MET A 1 2.94 17.24 6.16
C MET A 1 1.66 16.44 6.31
N LEU A 2 1.53 15.33 5.57
CA LEU A 2 0.26 14.61 5.43
C LEU A 2 0.44 13.21 6.02
N VAL A 3 -0.17 13.00 7.19
CA VAL A 3 -0.69 11.72 7.67
C VAL A 3 0.23 10.50 7.54
N GLU A 4 1.50 10.64 7.94
CA GLU A 4 2.33 9.52 8.37
C GLU A 4 1.90 9.03 9.77
N SER A 5 0.59 8.96 10.01
CA SER A 5 0.08 8.39 11.25
C SER A 5 0.32 6.88 11.15
N SER A 6 1.40 6.43 11.80
CA SER A 6 1.73 5.03 12.06
C SER A 6 0.51 4.18 12.41
N SER A 7 -0.52 4.78 13.02
CA SER A 7 -1.84 4.20 13.28
C SER A 7 -2.59 3.71 12.03
N ALA A 8 -2.73 4.53 10.98
CA ALA A 8 -3.48 4.15 9.78
C ALA A 8 -2.78 3.00 9.04
N ALA A 9 -1.46 3.11 8.87
CA ALA A 9 -0.66 2.05 8.26
C ALA A 9 -0.77 0.74 9.06
N ARG A 10 -0.76 0.82 10.39
CA ARG A 10 -0.93 -0.34 11.28
C ARG A 10 -2.32 -0.97 11.16
N ILE A 11 -3.37 -0.16 11.07
CA ILE A 11 -4.75 -0.66 10.91
C ILE A 11 -4.89 -1.39 9.56
N ILE A 12 -4.40 -0.79 8.48
CA ILE A 12 -4.45 -1.40 7.14
C ILE A 12 -3.68 -2.72 7.12
N LYS A 13 -2.45 -2.72 7.65
CA LYS A 13 -1.64 -3.95 7.75
C LYS A 13 -2.37 -5.04 8.54
N LYS A 14 -2.94 -4.68 9.70
CA LYS A 14 -3.71 -5.61 10.52
C LYS A 14 -4.93 -6.17 9.77
N ALA A 15 -5.66 -5.34 9.04
CA ALA A 15 -6.80 -5.78 8.24
C ALA A 15 -6.40 -6.75 7.12
N VAL A 16 -5.24 -6.53 6.49
CA VAL A 16 -4.65 -7.46 5.51
C VAL A 16 -4.28 -8.79 6.15
N ASP A 17 -3.64 -8.76 7.32
CA ASP A 17 -3.23 -9.97 8.05
C ASP A 17 -4.45 -10.77 8.57
N GLU A 18 -5.52 -10.08 8.98
CA GLU A 18 -6.81 -10.65 9.40
C GLU A 18 -7.72 -11.07 8.23
N ARG A 19 -7.28 -10.91 6.98
CA ARG A 19 -8.06 -11.17 5.76
C ARG A 19 -9.39 -10.40 5.70
N ARG A 20 -9.44 -9.21 6.31
CA ARG A 20 -10.58 -8.28 6.24
C ARG A 20 -10.51 -7.34 5.04
N LEU A 21 -9.37 -7.32 4.35
CA LEU A 21 -9.11 -6.49 3.18
C LEU A 21 -8.56 -7.36 2.04
N ASP A 22 -9.25 -7.37 0.90
CA ASP A 22 -8.75 -8.01 -0.31
C ASP A 22 -7.60 -7.21 -0.93
N TYR A 23 -6.61 -7.94 -1.43
CA TYR A 23 -5.43 -7.35 -2.07
C TYR A 23 -4.96 -8.20 -3.24
N ALA A 24 -4.45 -7.53 -4.27
CA ALA A 24 -3.65 -8.14 -5.32
C ALA A 24 -2.18 -8.24 -4.87
N GLN A 25 -1.48 -9.23 -5.41
CA GLN A 25 -0.05 -9.38 -5.23
C GLN A 25 0.69 -8.87 -6.47
N PHE A 26 1.71 -8.05 -6.27
CA PHE A 26 2.53 -7.51 -7.35
C PHE A 26 4.00 -7.53 -6.95
N VAL A 27 4.87 -8.04 -7.81
CA VAL A 27 6.31 -8.05 -7.54
C VAL A 27 6.93 -6.80 -8.16
N LEU A 28 7.60 -6.00 -7.33
CA LEU A 28 8.23 -4.77 -7.80
C LEU A 28 9.40 -5.11 -8.74
N SER A 29 9.41 -4.52 -9.94
CA SER A 29 10.50 -4.67 -10.90
C SER A 29 11.65 -3.71 -10.62
N GLU A 30 12.84 -4.00 -11.15
CA GLU A 30 14.01 -3.13 -11.04
C GLU A 30 13.74 -1.75 -11.67
N GLY A 31 14.10 -0.69 -10.94
CA GLY A 31 13.85 0.70 -11.34
C GLY A 31 12.39 1.17 -11.22
N GLN A 32 11.45 0.30 -10.80
CA GLN A 32 10.05 0.67 -10.66
C GLN A 32 9.79 1.34 -9.31
N ARG A 33 9.10 2.48 -9.34
CA ARG A 33 8.68 3.21 -8.14
C ARG A 33 7.28 2.82 -7.71
N ILE A 34 7.04 2.74 -6.40
CA ILE A 34 5.71 2.46 -5.83
C ILE A 34 4.67 3.50 -6.26
N ASP A 35 5.07 4.77 -6.42
CA ASP A 35 4.18 5.82 -6.91
C ASP A 35 3.59 5.50 -8.30
N ILE A 36 4.41 4.91 -9.18
CA ILE A 36 3.99 4.51 -10.53
C ILE A 36 3.09 3.28 -10.45
N VAL A 37 3.39 2.34 -9.55
CA VAL A 37 2.49 1.21 -9.29
C VAL A 37 1.13 1.70 -8.80
N ALA A 38 1.09 2.64 -7.86
CA ALA A 38 -0.16 3.24 -7.38
C ALA A 38 -0.92 3.98 -8.50
N ALA A 39 -0.23 4.75 -9.34
CA ALA A 39 -0.85 5.39 -10.50
C ALA A 39 -1.46 4.37 -11.46
N ASN A 40 -0.78 3.24 -11.72
CA ASN A 40 -1.28 2.21 -12.61
C ASN A 40 -2.47 1.43 -12.04
N TYR A 41 -2.49 1.17 -10.74
CA TYR A 41 -3.55 0.38 -10.09
C TYR A 41 -4.76 1.21 -9.66
N TYR A 42 -4.54 2.43 -9.18
CA TYR A 42 -5.58 3.30 -8.63
C TYR A 42 -5.93 4.48 -9.53
N GLY A 43 -5.16 4.71 -10.60
CA GLY A 43 -5.27 5.91 -11.43
C GLY A 43 -4.62 7.15 -10.81
N ASP A 44 -4.07 7.05 -9.59
CA ASP A 44 -3.51 8.19 -8.86
C ASP A 44 -2.29 7.76 -8.02
N ALA A 45 -1.16 8.40 -8.30
CA ALA A 45 0.11 8.16 -7.62
C ALA A 45 0.08 8.49 -6.12
N ARG A 46 -0.83 9.37 -5.67
CA ARG A 46 -0.94 9.82 -4.27
C ARG A 46 -1.32 8.69 -3.30
N TYR A 47 -1.80 7.56 -3.80
CA TYR A 47 -2.16 6.38 -2.99
C TYR A 47 -1.00 5.40 -2.77
N TRP A 48 0.25 5.79 -3.09
CA TRP A 48 1.44 4.96 -2.84
C TRP A 48 1.52 4.45 -1.39
N TRP A 49 1.15 5.29 -0.42
CA TRP A 49 1.21 4.97 1.01
C TRP A 49 0.26 3.83 1.40
N VAL A 50 -0.85 3.65 0.67
CA VAL A 50 -1.80 2.54 0.90
C VAL A 50 -1.15 1.20 0.60
N ILE A 51 -0.39 1.14 -0.50
CA ILE A 51 0.36 -0.06 -0.90
C ILE A 51 1.44 -0.35 0.14
N CYS A 52 2.15 0.68 0.59
CA CYS A 52 3.16 0.53 1.63
C CYS A 52 2.57 0.04 2.94
N ALA A 53 1.46 0.63 3.39
CA ALA A 53 0.74 0.25 4.59
C ALA A 53 0.30 -1.23 4.53
N ALA A 54 -0.36 -1.63 3.44
CA ALA A 54 -0.82 -3.00 3.24
C ALA A 54 0.34 -4.01 3.15
N SER A 55 1.44 -3.63 2.52
CA SER A 55 2.65 -4.45 2.40
C SER A 55 3.52 -4.45 3.66
N GLY A 56 3.22 -3.57 4.62
CA GLY A 56 4.02 -3.39 5.83
C GLY A 56 5.39 -2.76 5.60
N ILE A 57 5.52 -1.93 4.56
CA ILE A 57 6.72 -1.19 4.19
C ILE A 57 6.69 0.16 4.91
N GLY A 58 7.67 0.40 5.78
CA GLY A 58 7.74 1.62 6.59
C GLY A 58 8.36 2.83 5.87
N TRP A 59 9.15 2.60 4.81
CA TRP A 59 9.78 3.68 4.04
C TRP A 59 9.85 3.34 2.55
N VAL A 60 9.33 4.23 1.71
CA VAL A 60 9.32 4.11 0.25
C VAL A 60 10.67 4.31 -0.43
N GLY A 61 11.65 4.93 0.25
CA GLY A 61 12.87 5.43 -0.39
C GLY A 61 13.78 4.36 -0.98
N GLN A 62 13.69 3.11 -0.52
CA GLN A 62 14.51 1.99 -1.00
C GLN A 62 13.78 0.66 -0.81
N VAL A 63 12.72 0.43 -1.56
CA VAL A 63 12.14 -0.91 -1.65
C VAL A 63 12.91 -1.69 -2.72
N PRO A 64 13.62 -2.78 -2.37
CA PRO A 64 14.41 -3.52 -3.34
C PRO A 64 13.51 -4.16 -4.40
N PRO A 65 13.98 -4.29 -5.64
CA PRO A 65 13.29 -5.09 -6.64
C PRO A 65 13.14 -6.53 -6.17
N GLY A 66 12.06 -7.18 -6.60
CA GLY A 66 11.65 -8.49 -6.07
C GLY A 66 10.81 -8.42 -4.80
N THR A 67 10.54 -7.23 -4.25
CA THR A 67 9.62 -7.10 -3.11
C THR A 67 8.18 -7.40 -3.53
N LEU A 68 7.53 -8.27 -2.77
CA LEU A 68 6.11 -8.57 -2.93
C LEU A 68 5.27 -7.44 -2.30
N LEU A 69 4.61 -6.67 -3.15
CA LEU A 69 3.64 -5.67 -2.77
C LEU A 69 2.26 -6.29 -2.64
N LYS A 70 1.57 -5.95 -1.56
CA LYS A 70 0.14 -6.20 -1.36
C LYS A 70 -0.59 -4.91 -1.72
N ILE A 71 -1.36 -4.94 -2.81
CA ILE A 71 -2.10 -3.79 -3.34
C ILE A 71 -3.59 -4.00 -3.04
N PRO A 72 -4.18 -3.29 -2.07
CA PRO A 72 -5.62 -3.36 -1.83
C PRO A 72 -6.45 -3.18 -3.10
N THR A 73 -7.45 -4.02 -3.31
CA THR A 73 -8.31 -3.92 -4.51
C THR A 73 -9.35 -2.81 -4.41
N SER A 74 -9.67 -2.37 -3.19
CA SER A 74 -10.71 -1.37 -2.91
C SER A 74 -10.20 -0.26 -1.99
N LEU A 75 -10.04 0.95 -2.52
CA LEU A 75 -9.70 2.13 -1.72
C LEU A 75 -10.83 2.51 -0.74
N ASN A 76 -12.09 2.26 -1.09
CA ASN A 76 -13.23 2.49 -0.18
C ASN A 76 -13.14 1.59 1.06
N ALA A 77 -12.72 0.34 0.91
CA ALA A 77 -12.53 -0.56 2.03
C ALA A 77 -11.39 -0.09 2.94
N VAL A 78 -10.30 0.43 2.35
CA VAL A 78 -9.21 1.07 3.09
C VAL A 78 -9.71 2.30 3.85
N ALA A 79 -10.49 3.17 3.21
CA ALA A 79 -11.05 4.37 3.83
C ALA A 79 -11.94 4.04 5.04
N ASN A 80 -12.79 3.01 4.92
CA ASN A 80 -13.64 2.54 6.02
C ASN A 80 -12.87 2.00 7.24
N LEU A 81 -11.61 1.60 7.06
CA LEU A 81 -10.77 1.12 8.15
C LEU A 81 -10.07 2.26 8.91
N VAL A 82 -9.86 3.41 8.27
CA VAL A 82 -9.12 4.55 8.82
C VAL A 82 -10.01 5.75 9.16
N ALA A 83 -11.30 5.68 8.84
CA ALA A 83 -12.34 6.61 9.25
C ALA A 83 -12.75 6.39 10.71
#